data_AF-A0A959IU40-F1
#
_entry.id   AF-A0A959IU40-F1
#
_cell.length_a   1.000
_cell.length_b   1.000
_cell.length_c   1.000
_cell.angle_alpha   90.00
_cell.angle_beta   90.00
_cell.angle_gamma   90.00
#
_symmetry.space_group_name_H-M   'P 1'
#
loop_
_entity.id
_entity.type
_entity.pdbx_description
1 polymer ?
#
loop_
_entity_poly.entity_id
_entity_poly.type
_entity_poly.pdbx_seq_one_letter_code
_entity_poly.pdbx_strand_id
1 'polypeptide(L)'
;MKLRGIITLVWFVSLCPSFLIAQDCGHYIAEDKTIEGTHILRCHPLTMVIRGNYSYSFELMTDNKGVVAKVFSKGGVDFNLGDEIIFMDNNYIRKTYRFI
;
A
#
# COMPACT_ATOMS: atom_id res chain seq x y z
N MET A 1 51.55 -7.39 15.83
CA MET A 1 50.66 -6.48 15.06
C MET A 1 49.57 -7.17 14.22
N LYS A 2 49.41 -8.51 14.24
CA LYS A 2 48.44 -9.20 13.35
C LYS A 2 47.05 -9.46 13.96
N LEU A 3 46.93 -9.52 15.29
CA LEU A 3 45.67 -9.94 15.96
C LEU A 3 44.63 -8.82 16.06
N ARG A 4 45.05 -7.56 16.29
CA ARG A 4 44.12 -6.40 16.37
C ARG A 4 43.43 -6.11 15.03
N GLY A 5 44.15 -6.28 13.91
CA GLY A 5 43.59 -6.10 12.56
C GLY A 5 42.53 -7.14 12.19
N ILE A 6 42.71 -8.39 12.66
CA ILE A 6 41.74 -9.47 12.46
C ILE A 6 40.47 -9.23 13.27
N ILE A 7 40.60 -8.77 14.52
CA ILE A 7 39.45 -8.45 15.39
C ILE A 7 38.61 -7.32 14.78
N THR A 8 39.25 -6.26 14.26
CA THR A 8 38.54 -5.17 13.58
C THR A 8 37.85 -5.62 12.29
N LEU A 9 38.45 -6.56 11.54
CA LEU A 9 37.86 -7.11 10.32
C LEU A 9 36.60 -7.94 10.62
N VAL A 10 36.65 -8.79 11.66
CA VAL A 10 35.51 -9.62 12.09
C VAL A 10 34.34 -8.77 12.58
N TRP A 11 34.62 -7.67 13.29
CA TRP A 11 33.59 -6.75 13.77
C TRP A 11 32.91 -5.98 12.62
N PHE A 12 33.66 -5.63 11.57
CA PHE A 12 33.12 -4.94 10.39
C PHE A 12 32.25 -5.86 9.52
N VAL A 13 32.60 -7.14 9.40
CA VAL A 13 31.79 -8.15 8.68
C VAL A 13 30.51 -8.51 9.46
N SER A 14 30.54 -8.45 10.79
CA SER A 14 29.35 -8.69 11.64
C SER A 14 28.33 -7.55 11.64
N LEU A 15 28.68 -6.36 11.12
CA LEU A 15 27.79 -5.21 11.01
C LEU A 15 27.11 -5.12 9.64
N CYS A 16 27.32 -6.10 8.76
CA CYS A 16 26.59 -6.19 7.50
C CYS A 16 25.15 -6.60 7.81
N PRO A 17 24.14 -5.74 7.61
CA PRO A 17 22.76 -6.11 7.87
C PRO A 17 22.37 -7.25 6.92
N SER A 18 22.18 -8.43 7.49
CA SER A 18 21.65 -9.60 6.79
C SER A 18 20.27 -9.26 6.25
N PHE A 19 20.17 -9.19 4.92
CA PHE A 19 18.93 -9.22 4.14
C PHE A 19 17.85 -8.24 4.60
N LEU A 20 17.90 -7.02 4.06
CA LEU A 20 16.68 -6.26 3.83
C LEU A 20 15.79 -7.11 2.94
N ILE A 21 14.80 -7.78 3.52
CA ILE A 21 13.69 -8.36 2.75
C ILE A 21 13.06 -7.17 2.05
N ALA A 22 13.33 -7.03 0.75
CA ALA A 22 12.56 -6.14 -0.10
C ALA A 22 11.09 -6.53 0.10
N GLN A 23 10.26 -5.55 0.42
CA GLN A 23 8.83 -5.80 0.55
C GLN A 23 8.36 -6.38 -0.78
N ASP A 24 7.79 -7.59 -0.74
CA ASP A 24 7.19 -8.23 -1.92
C ASP A 24 5.88 -7.50 -2.25
N CYS A 25 6.03 -6.29 -2.78
CA CYS A 25 4.93 -5.47 -3.23
C CYS A 25 4.24 -6.09 -4.46
N GLY A 26 4.93 -7.01 -5.17
CA GLY A 26 4.40 -7.70 -6.34
C GLY A 26 3.16 -8.51 -6.03
N HIS A 27 3.07 -9.10 -4.83
CA HIS A 27 1.90 -9.84 -4.40
C HIS A 27 0.60 -8.99 -4.35
N TYR A 28 0.71 -7.68 -4.17
CA TYR A 28 -0.44 -6.78 -4.13
C TYR A 28 -0.82 -6.25 -5.52
N ILE A 29 0.05 -6.37 -6.51
CA ILE A 29 -0.18 -5.86 -7.86
C ILE A 29 -0.94 -6.92 -8.67
N ALA A 30 -2.18 -6.58 -9.04
CA ALA A 30 -3.01 -7.41 -9.91
C ALA A 30 -2.71 -7.15 -11.39
N GLU A 31 -2.29 -5.94 -11.74
CA GLU A 31 -2.05 -5.53 -13.12
C GLU A 31 -1.01 -4.40 -13.19
N ASP A 32 -0.05 -4.53 -14.10
CA ASP A 32 0.94 -3.50 -14.42
C ASP A 32 1.22 -3.56 -15.93
N LYS A 33 0.69 -2.61 -16.70
CA LYS A 33 0.87 -2.58 -18.15
C LYS A 33 0.83 -1.17 -18.71
N THR A 34 1.45 -0.97 -19.87
CA THR A 34 1.38 0.29 -20.63
C THR A 34 0.64 0.06 -21.93
N ILE A 35 -0.43 0.83 -22.18
CA ILE A 35 -1.21 0.80 -23.43
C ILE A 35 -1.22 2.22 -24.01
N GLU A 36 -0.72 2.37 -25.24
CA GLU A 36 -0.71 3.65 -25.97
C GLU A 36 -0.12 4.82 -25.15
N GLY A 37 0.94 4.56 -24.38
CA GLY A 37 1.59 5.55 -23.52
C GLY A 37 0.91 5.81 -22.19
N THR A 38 -0.24 5.18 -21.91
CA THR A 38 -0.90 5.23 -20.60
C THR A 38 -0.46 4.05 -19.73
N HIS A 39 0.08 4.35 -18.55
CA HIS A 39 0.41 3.34 -17.53
C HIS A 39 -0.83 2.99 -16.71
N ILE A 40 -1.16 1.70 -16.68
CA ILE A 40 -2.28 1.14 -15.92
C ILE A 40 -1.67 0.26 -14.82
N LEU A 41 -1.87 0.68 -13.58
CA LEU A 41 -1.48 -0.07 -12.38
C LEU A 41 -2.72 -0.36 -11.55
N ARG A 42 -2.93 -1.63 -11.19
CA ARG A 42 -4.07 -2.08 -10.37
C ARG A 42 -3.61 -3.00 -9.27
N CYS A 43 -4.14 -2.79 -8.07
CA CYS A 43 -3.85 -3.63 -6.91
C CYS A 43 -5.01 -4.58 -6.59
N HIS A 44 -4.70 -5.73 -5.99
CA HIS A 44 -5.72 -6.57 -5.38
C HIS A 44 -6.45 -5.80 -4.26
N PRO A 45 -7.76 -6.05 -4.05
CA PRO A 45 -8.51 -5.35 -3.00
C PRO A 45 -7.90 -5.56 -1.61
N LEU A 46 -7.58 -4.46 -0.93
CA LEU A 46 -7.10 -4.49 0.45
C LEU A 46 -8.27 -4.27 1.41
N THR A 47 -8.49 -5.21 2.34
CA THR A 47 -9.54 -5.08 3.36
C THR A 47 -9.02 -4.23 4.52
N MET A 48 -9.60 -3.04 4.73
CA MET A 48 -9.13 -2.08 5.74
C MET A 48 -9.92 -2.14 7.04
N VAL A 49 -11.18 -2.55 7.00
CA VAL A 49 -12.03 -2.61 8.20
C VAL A 49 -12.70 -3.97 8.24
N ILE A 50 -12.52 -4.67 9.37
CA ILE A 50 -13.26 -5.88 9.71
C ILE A 50 -13.86 -5.63 11.09
N ARG A 51 -15.19 -5.55 11.19
CA ARG A 51 -15.87 -5.46 12.48
C ARG A 51 -17.06 -6.40 12.50
N GLY A 52 -16.92 -7.50 13.23
CA GLY A 52 -17.95 -8.52 13.30
C GLY A 52 -18.24 -9.11 11.92
N ASN A 53 -19.46 -8.90 11.43
CA ASN A 53 -19.96 -9.46 10.17
C ASN A 53 -19.82 -8.53 8.96
N TYR A 54 -19.28 -7.31 9.12
CA TYR A 54 -19.08 -6.39 8.01
C TYR A 54 -17.61 -6.09 7.72
N SER A 55 -17.31 -5.87 6.43
CA SER A 55 -15.98 -5.49 5.98
C SER A 55 -16.02 -4.46 4.85
N TYR A 56 -15.03 -3.56 4.85
CA TYR A 56 -14.80 -2.60 3.78
C TYR A 56 -13.42 -2.84 3.13
N SER A 57 -13.38 -2.88 1.80
CA SER A 57 -12.15 -3.05 1.03
C SER A 57 -12.00 -2.03 -0.09
N PHE A 58 -10.75 -1.81 -0.50
CA PHE A 58 -10.38 -0.82 -1.51
C PHE A 58 -9.57 -1.48 -2.61
N GLU A 59 -9.97 -1.28 -3.86
CA GLU A 59 -9.17 -1.56 -5.05
C GLU A 59 -8.61 -0.23 -5.56
N LEU A 60 -7.27 -0.10 -5.55
CA LEU A 60 -6.59 1.08 -6.07
C LEU A 60 -6.23 0.85 -7.53
N MET A 61 -6.54 1.84 -8.35
CA MET A 61 -6.32 1.85 -9.78
C MET A 61 -5.67 3.17 -10.18
N THR A 62 -4.72 3.11 -11.11
CA THR A 62 -4.12 4.32 -11.69
C THR A 62 -4.46 4.37 -13.17
N ASP A 63 -4.84 5.55 -13.65
CA ASP A 63 -4.98 5.87 -15.07
C ASP A 63 -4.31 7.22 -15.40
N ASN A 64 -4.52 7.70 -16.63
CA ASN A 64 -3.99 8.98 -17.10
C ASN A 64 -4.54 10.22 -16.34
N LYS A 65 -5.60 10.08 -15.54
CA LYS A 65 -6.19 11.14 -14.72
C LYS A 65 -5.73 11.09 -13.26
N GLY A 66 -5.02 10.04 -12.87
CA GLY A 66 -4.41 9.89 -11.54
C GLY A 66 -4.80 8.57 -10.87
N VAL A 67 -4.84 8.60 -9.54
CA VAL A 67 -5.18 7.43 -8.71
C VAL A 67 -6.65 7.49 -8.34
N VAL A 68 -7.36 6.40 -8.61
CA VAL A 68 -8.77 6.18 -8.29
C VAL A 68 -8.88 4.99 -7.33
N ALA A 69 -9.83 5.05 -6.41
CA ALA A 69 -10.13 3.94 -5.51
C ALA A 69 -11.57 3.47 -5.73
N LYS A 70 -11.75 2.16 -5.92
CA LYS A 70 -13.06 1.51 -5.88
C LYS A 70 -13.26 0.90 -4.50
N VAL A 71 -14.40 1.19 -3.88
CA VAL A 71 -14.69 0.80 -2.49
C VAL A 71 -15.76 -0.28 -2.51
N PHE A 72 -15.56 -1.34 -1.73
CA PHE A 72 -16.50 -2.43 -1.59
C PHE A 72 -16.98 -2.51 -0.15
N SER A 73 -18.28 -2.73 0.02
CA SER A 73 -18.94 -3.02 1.29
C SER A 73 -19.45 -4.44 1.25
N LYS A 74 -19.12 -5.24 2.27
CA LYS A 74 -19.66 -6.60 2.44
C LYS A 74 -20.31 -6.68 3.82
N GLY A 75 -21.62 -6.87 3.84
CA GLY A 75 -22.42 -6.87 5.09
C GLY A 75 -22.45 -5.53 5.83
N GLY A 76 -21.87 -4.48 5.24
CA GLY A 76 -21.87 -3.11 5.75
C GLY A 76 -22.99 -2.28 5.14
N VAL A 77 -22.82 -0.97 5.16
CA VAL A 77 -23.78 -0.01 4.59
C VAL A 77 -23.53 0.16 3.09
N ASP A 78 -24.58 0.48 2.34
CA ASP A 78 -24.48 0.89 0.94
C ASP A 78 -23.85 2.27 0.80
N PHE A 79 -23.03 2.47 -0.23
CA PHE A 79 -22.43 3.77 -0.55
C PHE A 79 -23.35 4.52 -1.52
N ASN A 80 -23.84 5.69 -1.10
CA ASN A 80 -24.73 6.53 -1.89
C ASN A 80 -23.96 7.65 -2.58
N LEU A 81 -24.57 8.22 -3.62
CA LEU A 81 -24.06 9.43 -4.26
C LEU A 81 -23.94 10.56 -3.23
N GLY A 82 -22.75 11.15 -3.14
CA GLY A 82 -22.48 12.23 -2.18
C GLY A 82 -22.01 11.78 -0.80
N ASP A 83 -22.04 10.47 -0.50
CA ASP A 83 -21.31 9.93 0.66
C ASP A 83 -19.81 10.21 0.49
N GLU A 84 -19.07 10.19 1.60
CA GLU A 84 -17.66 10.55 1.61
C GLU A 84 -16.78 9.61 2.43
N ILE A 85 -15.55 9.41 1.94
CA ILE A 85 -14.46 8.80 2.69
C ILE A 85 -13.50 9.89 3.11
N ILE A 86 -13.17 9.90 4.38
CA ILE A 86 -12.23 10.85 4.97
C ILE A 86 -10.98 10.08 5.40
N PHE A 87 -9.86 10.38 4.75
CA PHE A 87 -8.55 9.97 5.23
C PHE A 87 -8.04 11.03 6.20
N MET A 88 -7.52 10.61 7.34
CA MET A 88 -6.98 11.49 8.37
C MET A 88 -5.60 10.99 8.75
N ASP A 89 -4.61 11.89 8.73
CA ASP A 89 -3.26 11.56 9.20
C ASP A 89 -3.15 11.70 10.73
N ASN A 90 -1.98 11.37 11.28
CA ASN A 90 -1.72 11.47 12.71
C ASN A 90 -1.70 12.92 13.25
N ASN A 91 -1.69 13.91 12.34
CA ASN A 91 -1.79 15.33 12.67
C ASN A 91 -3.23 15.85 12.57
N TYR A 92 -4.22 14.95 12.40
CA TYR A 92 -5.63 15.27 12.19
C TYR A 92 -5.92 16.06 10.90
N ILE A 93 -5.00 16.05 9.93
CA ILE A 93 -5.24 16.66 8.62
C ILE A 93 -6.17 15.74 7.83
N ARG A 94 -7.30 16.30 7.40
CA ARG A 94 -8.36 15.56 6.72
C ARG A 94 -8.27 15.74 5.21
N LYS A 95 -8.38 14.63 4.48
CA LYS A 95 -8.59 14.62 3.03
C LYS A 95 -9.84 13.83 2.71
N THR A 96 -10.81 14.52 2.12
CA THR A 96 -12.14 13.99 1.84
C THR A 96 -12.28 13.65 0.36
N TYR A 97 -12.84 12.48 0.07
CA TYR A 97 -13.19 12.03 -1.28
C TYR A 97 -14.66 11.64 -1.30
N ARG A 98 -15.41 12.23 -2.23
CA ARG A 98 -16.84 11.94 -2.40
C ARG A 98 -17.05 10.87 -3.46
N PHE A 99 -18.06 10.04 -3.23
CA PHE A 99 -18.56 9.14 -4.27
C PHE A 99 -19.32 9.96 -5.32
N ILE A 100 -18.86 9.85 -6.57
CA ILE A 100 -19.44 10.47 -7.76
C ILE A 100 -20.20 9.46 -8.60
#